data_AF-A0A1L3A3G4-F1
#
_entry.id   AF-A0A1L3A3G4-F1
#
_cell.length_a   1.000
_cell.length_b   1.000
_cell.length_c   1.000
_cell.angle_alpha   90.00
_cell.angle_beta   90.00
_cell.angle_gamma   90.00
#
_symmetry.space_group_name_H-M   'P 1'
#
loop_
_entity.id
_entity.type
_entity.pdbx_description
1 polymer ?
#
loop_
_entity_poly.entity_id
_entity_poly.type
_entity_poly.pdbx_seq_one_letter_code
_entity_poly.pdbx_strand_id
1 'polypeptide(L)'
;EGLILGAILERHDPSDVVVMRSDMTGHNLSTLPEGSKVATSSLRRRALLSHHYPHLVIVDIRGNLNTRLAKLDDESNGISALILAKAGLDRLGKENRIGQVLGGEVDGKWFGYAVGQGALAVQCRDDDEKTLGYLRGLIHTTTYQVCTAERSLMKELEGGCHAPIAVHSQVQDGQLTLTAAVLSLDGSKMVKSTLTKSLDEHTTIGGQLANELKRLGADDILKDLKPETLLPPPKKQKLEHA
;
A
#
# COMPACT_ATOMS: atom_id res chain seq x y z
N GLU A 1 5.43 8.84 22.72
CA GLU A 1 4.87 9.79 23.69
C GLU A 1 5.45 11.17 23.36
N GLY A 2 4.66 12.25 23.40
CA GLY A 2 5.14 13.60 23.03
C GLY A 2 5.19 13.91 21.53
N LEU A 3 4.59 13.08 20.65
CA LEU A 3 4.59 13.26 19.19
C LEU A 3 3.22 12.95 18.59
N ILE A 4 2.78 13.80 17.66
CA ILE A 4 1.50 13.66 16.93
C ILE A 4 1.67 13.89 15.42
N LEU A 5 0.68 13.45 14.65
CA LEU A 5 0.51 13.89 13.27
C LEU A 5 -0.13 15.29 13.28
N GLY A 6 0.69 16.33 13.19
CA GLY A 6 0.24 17.72 13.24
C GLY A 6 -0.49 18.18 11.97
N ALA A 7 -0.21 17.54 10.83
CA ALA A 7 -1.00 17.73 9.61
C ALA A 7 -1.04 16.46 8.76
N ILE A 8 -2.16 16.26 8.06
CA ILE A 8 -2.30 15.33 6.94
C ILE A 8 -2.74 16.16 5.73
N LEU A 9 -1.90 16.18 4.71
CA LEU A 9 -2.10 16.97 3.50
C LEU A 9 -3.07 16.27 2.54
N GLU A 10 -3.49 16.98 1.50
CA GLU A 10 -4.30 16.42 0.43
C GLU A 10 -3.65 15.18 -0.19
N ARG A 11 -4.48 14.14 -0.41
CA ARG A 11 -4.02 12.83 -0.86
C ARG A 11 -3.78 12.82 -2.36
N HIS A 12 -2.61 12.36 -2.78
CA HIS A 12 -2.43 11.91 -4.15
C HIS A 12 -3.09 10.54 -4.35
N ASP A 13 -3.24 10.13 -5.62
CA ASP A 13 -3.80 8.83 -5.98
C ASP A 13 -3.15 7.69 -5.16
N PRO A 14 -3.93 6.98 -4.34
CA PRO A 14 -3.41 5.97 -3.44
C PRO A 14 -3.14 4.65 -4.15
N SER A 15 -3.48 4.49 -5.43
CA SER A 15 -3.37 3.22 -6.15
C SER A 15 -1.94 2.69 -6.25
N ASP A 16 -1.81 1.38 -6.36
CA ASP A 16 -0.58 0.78 -6.88
C ASP A 16 -0.56 0.88 -8.41
N VAL A 17 0.61 0.70 -9.00
CA VAL A 17 0.78 0.64 -10.46
C VAL A 17 1.77 -0.43 -10.84
N VAL A 18 1.62 -0.91 -12.08
CA VAL A 18 2.58 -1.76 -12.76
C VAL A 18 3.43 -0.89 -13.66
N VAL A 19 4.75 -1.00 -13.51
CA VAL A 19 5.73 -0.47 -14.46
C VAL A 19 6.31 -1.66 -15.21
N MET A 20 6.03 -1.75 -16.50
CA MET A 20 6.57 -2.80 -17.37
C MET A 20 8.00 -2.48 -17.80
N ARG A 21 8.80 -3.52 -18.02
CA ARG A 21 10.03 -3.39 -18.80
C ARG A 21 9.68 -2.93 -20.23
N SER A 22 10.60 -2.22 -20.89
CA SER A 22 10.37 -1.59 -22.20
C SER A 22 9.82 -2.54 -23.27
N ASP A 23 10.38 -3.76 -23.36
CA ASP A 23 9.96 -4.83 -24.28
C ASP A 23 8.62 -5.50 -23.88
N MET A 24 8.11 -5.24 -22.68
CA MET A 24 6.86 -5.77 -22.13
C MET A 24 5.72 -4.74 -22.11
N THR A 25 5.92 -3.55 -22.67
CA THR A 25 4.96 -2.42 -22.60
C THR A 25 3.58 -2.69 -23.19
N GLY A 26 3.44 -3.68 -24.07
CA GLY A 26 2.14 -4.14 -24.61
C GLY A 26 1.37 -5.10 -23.71
N HIS A 27 1.97 -5.55 -22.60
CA HIS A 27 1.34 -6.48 -21.66
C HIS A 27 0.74 -5.75 -20.45
N ASN A 28 -0.22 -6.41 -19.82
CA ASN A 28 -0.65 -6.20 -18.44
C ASN A 28 -0.37 -7.46 -17.59
N LEU A 29 -0.63 -7.43 -16.28
CA LEU A 29 -0.38 -8.59 -15.40
C LEU A 29 -1.10 -9.87 -15.85
N SER A 30 -2.31 -9.76 -16.39
CA SER A 30 -3.09 -10.91 -16.88
C SER A 30 -2.48 -11.55 -18.13
N THR A 31 -1.76 -10.77 -18.94
CA THR A 31 -1.21 -11.19 -20.24
C THR A 31 0.29 -11.46 -20.23
N LEU A 32 0.98 -11.21 -19.11
CA LEU A 32 2.40 -11.55 -18.97
C LEU A 32 2.58 -13.08 -19.14
N PRO A 33 3.64 -13.54 -19.84
CA PRO A 33 3.93 -14.96 -19.97
C PRO A 33 4.03 -15.66 -18.61
N GLU A 34 3.62 -16.92 -18.56
CA GLU A 34 3.79 -17.76 -17.37
C GLU A 34 5.27 -17.78 -16.94
N GLY A 35 5.50 -17.69 -15.63
CA GLY A 35 6.85 -17.63 -15.05
C GLY A 35 7.49 -16.23 -15.08
N SER A 36 6.83 -15.21 -15.65
CA SER A 36 7.33 -13.83 -15.66
C SER A 36 7.58 -13.31 -14.24
N LYS A 37 8.72 -12.63 -14.05
CA LYS A 37 9.11 -12.12 -12.73
C LYS A 37 8.52 -10.73 -12.49
N VAL A 38 7.69 -10.60 -11.46
CA VAL A 38 7.16 -9.32 -11.00
C VAL A 38 7.77 -8.95 -9.66
N ALA A 39 8.41 -7.79 -9.59
CA ALA A 39 9.24 -7.41 -8.47
C ALA A 39 8.52 -6.47 -7.47
N THR A 40 8.46 -6.90 -6.21
CA THR A 40 7.97 -6.12 -5.06
C THR A 40 8.44 -6.74 -3.75
N SER A 41 8.87 -5.93 -2.79
CA SER A 41 9.14 -6.37 -1.41
C SER A 41 8.04 -5.99 -0.42
N SER A 42 6.88 -5.55 -0.90
CA SER A 42 5.69 -5.37 -0.07
C SER A 42 4.96 -6.70 0.08
N LEU A 43 4.78 -7.16 1.32
CA LEU A 43 4.04 -8.38 1.63
C LEU A 43 2.56 -8.30 1.20
N ARG A 44 1.93 -7.12 1.36
CA ARG A 44 0.59 -6.82 0.82
C ARG A 44 0.52 -7.04 -0.69
N ARG A 45 1.43 -6.41 -1.45
CA ARG A 45 1.45 -6.55 -2.92
C ARG A 45 1.72 -8.00 -3.33
N ARG A 46 2.68 -8.66 -2.66
CA ARG A 46 2.98 -10.07 -2.92
C ARG A 46 1.73 -10.93 -2.74
N ALA A 47 1.05 -10.82 -1.60
CA ALA A 47 -0.14 -11.61 -1.31
C ALA A 47 -1.26 -11.37 -2.34
N LEU A 48 -1.54 -10.11 -2.70
CA LEU A 48 -2.52 -9.77 -3.74
C LEU A 48 -2.15 -10.35 -5.10
N LEU A 49 -0.88 -10.23 -5.52
CA LEU A 49 -0.43 -10.76 -6.80
C LEU A 49 -0.46 -12.29 -6.81
N SER A 50 -0.01 -12.96 -5.76
CA SER A 50 -0.05 -14.43 -5.66
C SER A 50 -1.48 -14.96 -5.69
N HIS A 51 -2.42 -14.25 -5.05
CA HIS A 51 -3.84 -14.61 -5.07
C HIS A 51 -4.47 -14.44 -6.46
N HIS A 52 -4.14 -13.35 -7.16
CA HIS A 52 -4.80 -12.95 -8.41
C HIS A 52 -4.11 -13.45 -9.69
N TYR A 53 -2.81 -13.72 -9.62
CA TYR A 53 -1.95 -14.05 -10.75
C TYR A 53 -0.96 -15.17 -10.38
N PRO A 54 -1.46 -16.39 -10.08
CA PRO A 54 -0.62 -17.51 -9.64
C PRO A 54 0.37 -18.00 -10.71
N HIS A 55 0.20 -17.59 -11.98
CA HIS A 55 1.13 -17.88 -13.08
C HIS A 55 2.39 -17.00 -13.06
N LEU A 56 2.46 -15.97 -12.21
CA LEU A 56 3.59 -15.05 -12.10
C LEU A 56 4.53 -15.44 -10.95
N VAL A 57 5.81 -15.14 -11.12
CA VAL A 57 6.82 -15.35 -10.08
C VAL A 57 7.09 -14.02 -9.37
N ILE A 58 6.70 -13.92 -8.10
CA ILE A 58 6.92 -12.70 -7.32
C ILE A 58 8.32 -12.72 -6.70
N VAL A 59 9.13 -11.71 -7.03
CA VAL A 59 10.51 -11.59 -6.55
C VAL A 59 10.74 -10.32 -5.74
N ASP A 60 11.68 -10.38 -4.81
CA ASP A 60 12.03 -9.23 -4.00
C ASP A 60 12.84 -8.17 -4.76
N ILE A 61 12.61 -6.90 -4.44
CA ILE A 61 13.42 -5.80 -4.94
C ILE A 61 13.62 -4.71 -3.90
N ARG A 62 14.87 -4.27 -3.76
CA ARG A 62 15.28 -3.20 -2.85
C ARG A 62 15.94 -2.04 -3.60
N GLY A 63 15.97 -0.89 -2.93
CA GLY A 63 16.46 0.38 -3.46
C GLY A 63 15.39 1.46 -3.38
N ASN A 64 15.77 2.70 -3.60
CA ASN A 64 14.82 3.79 -3.85
C ASN A 64 14.14 3.61 -5.22
N LEU A 65 13.18 4.47 -5.54
CA LEU A 65 12.42 4.36 -6.78
C LEU A 65 13.31 4.34 -8.04
N ASN A 66 14.28 5.24 -8.13
CA ASN A 66 15.19 5.32 -9.29
C ASN A 66 16.05 4.07 -9.42
N THR A 67 16.61 3.54 -8.33
CA THR A 67 17.39 2.30 -8.36
C THR A 67 16.52 1.10 -8.75
N ARG A 68 15.24 1.07 -8.35
CA ARG A 68 14.32 0.00 -8.76
C ARG A 68 14.02 0.07 -10.25
N LEU A 69 13.72 1.26 -10.78
CA LEU A 69 13.50 1.46 -12.22
C LEU A 69 14.74 1.04 -13.02
N ALA A 70 15.95 1.42 -12.59
CA ALA A 70 17.18 1.00 -13.25
C ALA A 70 17.35 -0.52 -13.27
N LYS A 71 16.97 -1.23 -12.20
CA LYS A 71 16.99 -2.70 -12.15
C LYS A 71 15.96 -3.37 -13.05
N LEU A 72 14.81 -2.71 -13.27
CA LEU A 72 13.82 -3.17 -14.24
C LEU A 72 14.33 -2.99 -15.67
N ASP A 73 14.98 -1.86 -15.94
CA ASP A 73 15.48 -1.51 -17.26
C ASP A 73 16.73 -2.34 -17.65
N ASP A 74 17.48 -2.84 -16.66
CA ASP A 74 18.56 -3.81 -16.87
C ASP A 74 18.02 -5.24 -17.03
N GLU A 75 17.94 -5.67 -18.28
CA GLU A 75 17.42 -6.98 -18.69
C GLU A 75 18.14 -8.17 -18.04
N SER A 76 19.41 -8.02 -17.63
CA SER A 76 20.17 -9.09 -16.98
C SER A 76 19.57 -9.52 -15.63
N ASN A 77 18.76 -8.67 -15.00
CA ASN A 77 18.01 -9.00 -13.79
C ASN A 77 16.80 -9.92 -14.06
N GLY A 78 16.36 -10.02 -15.33
CA GLY A 78 15.23 -10.85 -15.75
C GLY A 78 13.89 -10.44 -15.12
N ILE A 79 13.73 -9.18 -14.71
CA ILE A 79 12.49 -8.64 -14.15
C ILE A 79 11.60 -8.16 -15.30
N SER A 80 10.35 -8.64 -15.36
CA SER A 80 9.38 -8.25 -16.38
C SER A 80 8.59 -6.99 -15.98
N ALA A 81 8.30 -6.84 -14.68
CA ALA A 81 7.53 -5.71 -14.17
C ALA A 81 7.85 -5.36 -12.71
N LEU A 82 7.56 -4.12 -12.33
CA LEU A 82 7.59 -3.62 -10.94
C LEU A 82 6.19 -3.24 -10.46
N ILE A 83 5.92 -3.46 -9.18
CA ILE A 83 4.77 -2.82 -8.52
C ILE A 83 5.24 -1.65 -7.64
N LEU A 84 4.75 -0.45 -7.95
CA LEU A 84 5.08 0.80 -7.26
C LEU A 84 3.80 1.51 -6.79
N ALA A 85 3.94 2.51 -5.92
CA ALA A 85 2.81 3.39 -5.58
C ALA A 85 2.72 4.48 -6.64
N LYS A 86 1.52 4.76 -7.14
CA LYS A 86 1.30 5.78 -8.17
C LYS A 86 1.82 7.16 -7.74
N ALA A 87 1.42 7.59 -6.54
CA ALA A 87 1.85 8.87 -5.96
C ALA A 87 3.38 9.05 -5.90
N GLY A 88 4.16 7.96 -5.82
CA GLY A 88 5.61 8.03 -5.83
C GLY A 88 6.20 8.36 -7.21
N LEU A 89 5.56 7.89 -8.28
CA LEU A 89 5.94 8.23 -9.65
C LEU A 89 5.46 9.64 -10.01
N ASP A 90 4.23 10.00 -9.63
CA ASP A 90 3.66 11.33 -9.87
C ASP A 90 4.56 12.43 -9.26
N ARG A 91 4.97 12.26 -8.00
CA ARG A 91 5.83 13.25 -7.31
C ARG A 91 7.22 13.41 -7.94
N LEU A 92 7.67 12.44 -8.72
CA LEU A 92 8.97 12.46 -9.38
C LEU A 92 8.88 12.76 -10.89
N GLY A 93 7.69 13.09 -11.40
CA GLY A 93 7.48 13.35 -12.83
C GLY A 93 7.76 12.12 -13.70
N LYS A 94 7.37 10.93 -13.22
CA LYS A 94 7.59 9.63 -13.89
C LYS A 94 6.28 8.92 -14.26
N GLU A 95 5.21 9.68 -14.45
CA GLU A 95 3.88 9.19 -14.79
C GLU A 95 3.89 8.41 -16.11
N ASN A 96 4.76 8.81 -17.03
CA ASN A 96 4.97 8.12 -18.32
C ASN A 96 5.48 6.67 -18.19
N ARG A 97 5.94 6.25 -17.01
CA ARG A 97 6.34 4.87 -16.74
C ARG A 97 5.17 3.98 -16.33
N ILE A 98 3.99 4.54 -16.04
CA ILE A 98 2.83 3.77 -15.57
C ILE A 98 2.24 2.99 -16.76
N GLY A 99 2.30 1.66 -16.68
CA GLY A 99 1.69 0.77 -17.68
C GLY A 99 0.26 0.35 -17.31
N GLN A 100 0.01 0.08 -16.03
CA GLN A 100 -1.31 -0.32 -15.53
C GLN A 100 -1.52 0.26 -14.13
N VAL A 101 -2.73 0.75 -13.85
CA VAL A 101 -3.14 1.18 -12.50
C VAL A 101 -3.87 0.05 -11.81
N LEU A 102 -3.52 -0.21 -10.54
CA LEU A 102 -4.09 -1.23 -9.67
C LEU A 102 -4.79 -0.56 -8.48
N GLY A 103 -6.08 -0.27 -8.63
CA GLY A 103 -6.90 0.34 -7.59
C GLY A 103 -8.37 -0.01 -7.77
N GLY A 104 -9.01 -0.48 -6.70
CA GLY A 104 -10.41 -0.90 -6.74
C GLY A 104 -10.56 -2.22 -7.50
N GLU A 105 -11.51 -2.31 -8.42
CA GLU A 105 -11.70 -3.48 -9.29
C GLU A 105 -11.01 -3.27 -10.64
N VAL A 106 -10.07 -4.15 -10.99
CA VAL A 106 -9.31 -4.13 -12.25
C VAL A 106 -9.33 -5.52 -12.85
N ASP A 107 -9.84 -5.67 -14.08
CA ASP A 107 -9.98 -6.97 -14.76
C ASP A 107 -10.70 -8.05 -13.90
N GLY A 108 -11.73 -7.62 -13.15
CA GLY A 108 -12.49 -8.48 -12.22
C GLY A 108 -11.73 -8.92 -10.97
N LYS A 109 -10.62 -8.24 -10.64
CA LYS A 109 -9.77 -8.53 -9.49
C LYS A 109 -9.63 -7.28 -8.62
N TRP A 110 -9.71 -7.47 -7.30
CA TRP A 110 -9.71 -6.37 -6.35
C TRP A 110 -8.29 -6.04 -5.88
N PHE A 111 -7.87 -4.79 -6.05
CA PHE A 111 -6.59 -4.27 -5.59
C PHE A 111 -6.76 -3.15 -4.57
N GLY A 112 -6.49 -3.46 -3.30
CA GLY A 112 -6.37 -2.48 -2.24
C GLY A 112 -4.92 -1.99 -2.06
N TYR A 113 -4.79 -0.72 -1.73
CA TYR A 113 -3.52 -0.06 -1.43
C TYR A 113 -3.14 -0.18 0.06
N ALA A 114 -1.97 0.33 0.44
CA ALA A 114 -1.56 0.36 1.85
C ALA A 114 -2.26 1.49 2.61
N VAL A 115 -2.55 1.30 3.89
CA VAL A 115 -3.11 2.36 4.76
C VAL A 115 -2.31 3.66 4.66
N GLY A 116 -2.99 4.76 4.37
CA GLY A 116 -2.41 6.09 4.20
C GLY A 116 -1.58 6.28 2.92
N GLN A 117 -1.52 5.30 2.00
CA GLN A 117 -0.76 5.42 0.76
C GLN A 117 -1.21 6.66 -0.03
N GLY A 118 -0.27 7.44 -0.54
CA GLY A 118 -0.56 8.68 -1.27
C GLY A 118 -0.71 9.92 -0.39
N ALA A 119 -0.99 9.80 0.92
CA ALA A 119 -1.00 10.94 1.83
C ALA A 119 0.42 11.33 2.28
N LEU A 120 0.64 12.62 2.53
CA LEU A 120 1.80 13.11 3.29
C LEU A 120 1.32 13.58 4.65
N ALA A 121 2.11 13.29 5.69
CA ALA A 121 1.83 13.73 7.04
C ALA A 121 3.06 14.43 7.62
N VAL A 122 2.82 15.45 8.44
CA VAL A 122 3.85 16.14 9.20
C VAL A 122 3.75 15.72 10.65
N GLN A 123 4.83 15.16 11.19
CA GLN A 123 4.93 14.83 12.61
C GLN A 123 5.57 15.99 13.37
N CYS A 124 5.00 16.36 14.51
CA CYS A 124 5.56 17.36 15.42
C CYS A 124 5.36 16.93 16.87
N ARG A 125 5.91 17.71 17.80
CA ARG A 125 5.58 17.55 19.22
C ARG A 125 4.14 17.97 19.48
N ASP A 126 3.50 17.32 20.45
CA ASP A 126 2.13 17.63 20.86
C ASP A 126 2.03 18.90 21.72
N ASP A 127 3.11 19.31 22.36
CA ASP A 127 3.20 20.51 23.20
C ASP A 127 3.66 21.79 22.46
N ASP A 128 4.01 21.68 21.17
CA ASP A 128 4.50 22.81 20.35
C ASP A 128 3.34 23.52 19.62
N GLU A 129 2.58 24.30 20.39
CA GLU A 129 1.44 25.09 19.90
C GLU A 129 1.81 26.03 18.74
N LYS A 130 3.04 26.55 18.72
CA LYS A 130 3.51 27.42 17.65
C LYS A 130 3.62 26.64 16.34
N THR A 131 4.25 25.47 16.37
CA THR A 131 4.32 24.58 15.20
C THR A 131 2.93 24.12 14.77
N LEU A 132 2.07 23.73 15.71
CA LEU A 132 0.69 23.33 15.41
C LEU A 132 -0.09 24.47 14.74
N GLY A 133 0.09 25.71 15.19
CA GLY A 133 -0.50 26.90 14.58
C GLY A 133 -0.14 27.03 13.09
N TYR A 134 1.12 26.78 12.71
CA TYR A 134 1.55 26.81 11.31
C TYR A 134 0.98 25.63 10.49
N LEU A 135 0.86 24.45 11.10
CA LEU A 135 0.43 23.24 10.40
C LEU A 135 -1.08 23.20 10.11
N ARG A 136 -1.91 23.93 10.87
CA ARG A 136 -3.38 23.96 10.69
C ARG A 136 -3.81 24.21 9.25
N GLY A 137 -3.14 25.14 8.55
CA GLY A 137 -3.46 25.48 7.16
C GLY A 137 -3.11 24.40 6.13
N LEU A 138 -2.35 23.36 6.52
CA LEU A 138 -1.97 22.25 5.65
C LEU A 138 -2.90 21.04 5.78
N ILE A 139 -3.86 21.07 6.72
CA ILE A 139 -4.75 19.95 6.97
C ILE A 139 -5.81 19.88 5.87
N HIS A 140 -5.82 18.77 5.14
CA HIS A 140 -6.92 18.43 4.26
C HIS A 140 -7.89 17.51 4.99
N THR A 141 -9.04 18.06 5.39
CA THR A 141 -10.02 17.41 6.29
C THR A 141 -10.45 16.03 5.81
N THR A 142 -10.84 15.89 4.53
CA THR A 142 -11.29 14.60 3.99
C THR A 142 -10.19 13.55 4.02
N THR A 143 -8.94 13.93 3.68
CA THR A 143 -7.81 12.99 3.74
C THR A 143 -7.49 12.60 5.17
N TYR A 144 -7.55 13.54 6.11
CA TYR A 144 -7.38 13.26 7.53
C TYR A 144 -8.41 12.22 8.03
N GLN A 145 -9.69 12.42 7.70
CA GLN A 145 -10.77 11.52 8.10
C GLN A 145 -10.57 10.11 7.50
N VAL A 146 -10.33 10.01 6.20
CA VAL A 146 -10.07 8.73 5.52
C VAL A 146 -8.83 8.03 6.10
N CYS A 147 -7.72 8.76 6.28
CA CYS A 147 -6.51 8.17 6.85
C CYS A 147 -6.71 7.72 8.29
N THR A 148 -7.54 8.41 9.06
CA THR A 148 -7.89 8.01 10.44
C THR A 148 -8.70 6.72 10.46
N ALA A 149 -9.67 6.58 9.55
CA ALA A 149 -10.42 5.34 9.37
C ALA A 149 -9.54 4.15 8.96
N GLU A 150 -8.67 4.34 7.96
CA GLU A 150 -7.74 3.30 7.51
C GLU A 150 -6.75 2.90 8.63
N ARG A 151 -6.25 3.87 9.40
CA ARG A 151 -5.31 3.64 10.51
C ARG A 151 -5.97 2.96 11.71
N SER A 152 -7.23 3.28 12.03
CA SER A 152 -7.94 2.64 13.13
C SER A 152 -8.18 1.15 12.83
N LEU A 153 -8.48 0.81 11.57
CA LEU A 153 -8.54 -0.59 11.11
C LEU A 153 -7.21 -1.32 11.30
N MET A 154 -6.11 -0.75 10.82
CA MET A 154 -4.78 -1.38 10.94
C MET A 154 -4.36 -1.56 12.41
N LYS A 155 -4.65 -0.56 13.26
CA LYS A 155 -4.39 -0.64 14.70
C LYS A 155 -5.19 -1.77 15.34
N GLU A 156 -6.48 -1.88 15.03
CA GLU A 156 -7.36 -2.89 15.60
C GLU A 156 -6.98 -4.31 15.14
N LEU A 157 -6.54 -4.49 13.89
CA LEU A 157 -6.01 -5.77 13.40
C LEU A 157 -4.61 -6.11 13.95
N GLU A 158 -4.04 -5.28 14.83
CA GLU A 158 -2.66 -5.40 15.32
C GLU A 158 -1.62 -5.51 14.18
N GLY A 159 -1.97 -4.92 13.02
CA GLY A 159 -1.18 -4.99 11.80
C GLY A 159 0.00 -4.01 11.84
N GLY A 160 1.22 -4.52 11.71
CA GLY A 160 2.41 -3.71 11.45
C GLY A 160 2.57 -3.33 9.98
N CYS A 161 3.61 -2.55 9.65
CA CYS A 161 3.97 -2.19 8.27
C CYS A 161 4.24 -3.40 7.34
N HIS A 162 4.42 -4.58 7.92
CA HIS A 162 4.69 -5.83 7.22
C HIS A 162 3.46 -6.76 7.14
N ALA A 163 2.30 -6.35 7.63
CA ALA A 163 1.10 -7.17 7.49
C ALA A 163 0.56 -7.14 6.04
N PRO A 164 0.10 -8.26 5.47
CA PRO A 164 -0.54 -8.35 4.17
C PRO A 164 -1.99 -7.84 4.22
N ILE A 165 -2.16 -6.61 4.69
CA ILE A 165 -3.45 -5.91 4.84
C ILE A 165 -3.56 -4.89 3.72
N ALA A 166 -4.65 -4.95 2.96
CA ALA A 166 -4.97 -4.01 1.89
C ALA A 166 -6.24 -3.25 2.22
N VAL A 167 -6.31 -1.97 1.84
CA VAL A 167 -7.50 -1.13 2.03
C VAL A 167 -7.85 -0.40 0.73
N HIS A 168 -9.12 -0.05 0.58
CA HIS A 168 -9.60 0.84 -0.46
C HIS A 168 -10.71 1.71 0.13
N SER A 169 -10.63 3.02 -0.06
CA SER A 169 -11.57 3.99 0.51
C SER A 169 -12.13 4.90 -0.56
N GLN A 170 -13.45 5.03 -0.58
CA GLN A 170 -14.17 5.95 -1.45
C GLN A 170 -15.03 6.86 -0.61
N VAL A 171 -14.99 8.15 -0.92
CA VAL A 171 -15.85 9.17 -0.31
C VAL A 171 -16.78 9.69 -1.38
N GLN A 172 -18.08 9.53 -1.18
CA GLN A 172 -19.12 10.01 -2.08
C GLN A 172 -20.31 10.49 -1.26
N ASP A 173 -20.85 11.68 -1.56
CA ASP A 173 -22.04 12.24 -0.92
C ASP A 173 -22.00 12.22 0.62
N GLY A 174 -20.82 12.52 1.20
CA GLY A 174 -20.61 12.53 2.66
C GLY A 174 -20.51 11.14 3.31
N GLN A 175 -20.52 10.07 2.52
CA GLN A 175 -20.33 8.69 2.98
C GLN A 175 -18.92 8.21 2.68
N LEU A 176 -18.33 7.46 3.63
CA LEU A 176 -17.08 6.73 3.47
C LEU A 176 -17.39 5.24 3.32
N THR A 177 -17.09 4.68 2.15
CA THR A 177 -17.01 3.24 1.93
C THR A 177 -15.57 2.79 2.11
N LEU A 178 -15.34 1.96 3.12
CA LEU A 178 -14.05 1.35 3.41
C LEU A 178 -14.12 -0.15 3.14
N THR A 179 -13.35 -0.62 2.16
CA THR A 179 -13.10 -2.04 1.90
C THR A 179 -11.72 -2.40 2.44
N ALA A 180 -11.61 -3.55 3.08
CA ALA A 180 -10.33 -4.06 3.56
C ALA A 180 -10.23 -5.57 3.35
N ALA A 181 -9.01 -6.04 3.15
CA ALA A 181 -8.70 -7.46 3.03
C ALA A 181 -7.43 -7.84 3.80
N VAL A 182 -7.42 -9.06 4.32
CA VAL A 182 -6.26 -9.71 4.94
C VAL A 182 -5.98 -11.00 4.17
N LEU A 183 -4.73 -11.19 3.75
CA LEU A 183 -4.35 -12.28 2.87
C LEU A 183 -3.20 -13.11 3.45
N SER A 184 -3.17 -14.40 3.16
CA SER A 184 -1.97 -15.20 3.39
C SER A 184 -0.88 -14.82 2.39
N LEU A 185 0.39 -15.01 2.76
CA LEU A 185 1.52 -14.56 1.95
C LEU A 185 1.67 -15.27 0.59
N ASP A 186 1.18 -16.50 0.52
CA ASP A 186 1.08 -17.32 -0.68
C ASP A 186 -0.17 -16.99 -1.52
N GLY A 187 -1.07 -16.14 -1.01
CA GLY A 187 -2.33 -15.78 -1.66
C GLY A 187 -3.41 -16.87 -1.57
N SER A 188 -3.20 -17.98 -0.88
CA SER A 188 -4.19 -19.08 -0.82
C SER A 188 -5.45 -18.73 -0.01
N LYS A 189 -5.34 -17.80 0.95
CA LYS A 189 -6.45 -17.31 1.78
C LYS A 189 -6.60 -15.80 1.62
N MET A 190 -7.83 -15.35 1.52
CA MET A 190 -8.20 -13.94 1.59
C MET A 190 -9.53 -13.80 2.33
N VAL A 191 -9.54 -12.95 3.36
CA VAL A 191 -10.77 -12.46 3.97
C VAL A 191 -10.94 -11.00 3.57
N LYS A 192 -12.11 -10.65 3.01
CA LYS A 192 -12.41 -9.31 2.52
C LYS A 192 -13.79 -8.90 3.03
N SER A 193 -13.90 -7.67 3.53
CA SER A 193 -15.18 -7.08 3.91
C SER A 193 -15.20 -5.59 3.53
N THR A 194 -16.41 -5.02 3.46
CA THR A 194 -16.67 -3.62 3.16
C THR A 194 -17.72 -3.08 4.12
N LEU A 195 -17.48 -1.86 4.61
CA LEU A 195 -18.42 -1.12 5.42
C LEU A 195 -18.59 0.29 4.86
N THR A 196 -19.82 0.80 4.85
CA THR A 196 -20.13 2.18 4.48
C THR A 196 -20.76 2.89 5.66
N LYS A 197 -20.27 4.09 5.99
CA LYS A 197 -20.81 4.95 7.05
C LYS A 197 -20.71 6.43 6.66
N SER A 198 -21.32 7.30 7.46
CA SER A 198 -21.05 8.73 7.35
C SER A 198 -19.55 8.99 7.52
N LEU A 199 -19.00 9.92 6.72
CA LEU A 199 -17.59 10.32 6.84
C LEU A 199 -17.28 10.89 8.24
N ASP A 200 -18.27 11.45 8.93
CA ASP A 200 -18.12 11.93 10.31
C ASP A 200 -17.84 10.78 11.30
N GLU A 201 -18.21 9.54 10.97
CA GLU A 201 -17.95 8.34 11.76
C GLU A 201 -16.55 7.72 11.50
N HIS A 202 -15.66 8.42 10.79
CA HIS A 202 -14.33 7.96 10.41
C HIS A 202 -13.47 7.40 11.56
N THR A 203 -13.69 7.85 12.80
CA THR A 203 -12.97 7.34 13.97
C THR A 203 -13.38 5.93 14.38
N THR A 204 -14.57 5.47 13.98
CA THR A 204 -15.14 4.17 14.43
C THR A 204 -15.21 3.12 13.33
N ILE A 205 -15.43 3.51 12.07
CA ILE A 205 -15.65 2.59 10.94
C ILE A 205 -14.50 1.57 10.79
N GLY A 206 -13.25 1.99 10.96
CA GLY A 206 -12.09 1.12 10.79
C GLY A 206 -12.02 0.00 11.84
N GLY A 207 -12.27 0.32 13.12
CA GLY A 207 -12.33 -0.69 14.18
C GLY A 207 -13.50 -1.66 14.02
N GLN A 208 -14.65 -1.18 13.52
CA GLN A 208 -15.80 -2.03 13.24
C GLN A 208 -15.52 -3.01 12.09
N LEU A 209 -14.94 -2.53 11.00
CA LEU A 209 -14.55 -3.37 9.86
C LEU A 209 -13.44 -4.36 10.24
N ALA A 210 -12.48 -3.95 11.08
CA ALA A 210 -11.47 -4.86 11.61
C ALA A 210 -12.10 -6.01 12.42
N ASN A 211 -13.07 -5.71 13.31
CA ASN A 211 -13.77 -6.75 14.06
C ASN A 211 -14.57 -7.71 13.16
N GLU A 212 -15.14 -7.21 12.06
CA GLU A 212 -15.79 -8.05 11.07
C GLU A 212 -14.78 -8.99 10.39
N LEU A 213 -13.63 -8.46 9.96
CA LEU A 213 -12.55 -9.27 9.39
C LEU A 213 -12.03 -10.33 10.37
N LYS A 214 -11.89 -10.00 11.66
CA LYS A 214 -11.52 -10.96 12.71
C LYS A 214 -12.52 -12.12 12.79
N ARG A 215 -13.83 -11.83 12.76
CA ARG A 215 -14.90 -12.86 12.74
C ARG A 215 -14.83 -13.75 11.50
N LEU A 216 -14.35 -13.22 10.38
CA LEU A 216 -14.13 -13.97 9.13
C LEU A 216 -12.83 -14.79 9.12
N GLY A 217 -12.00 -14.71 10.16
CA GLY A 217 -10.75 -15.48 10.28
C GLY A 217 -9.47 -14.70 9.96
N ALA A 218 -9.50 -13.36 9.96
CA ALA A 218 -8.29 -12.55 9.73
C ALA A 218 -7.17 -12.85 10.75
N ASP A 219 -7.52 -13.09 12.01
CA ASP A 219 -6.53 -13.36 13.06
C ASP A 219 -5.72 -14.62 12.80
N ASP A 220 -6.34 -15.66 12.22
CA ASP A 220 -5.64 -16.90 11.90
C ASP A 220 -4.63 -16.68 10.77
N ILE A 221 -4.99 -15.88 9.77
CA ILE A 221 -4.08 -15.49 8.68
C ILE A 221 -2.89 -14.67 9.21
N LEU A 222 -3.15 -13.73 10.14
CA LEU A 222 -2.10 -12.86 10.68
C LEU A 222 -1.17 -13.58 11.65
N LYS A 223 -1.66 -14.54 12.45
CA LYS A 223 -0.85 -15.37 13.36
C LYS A 223 0.15 -16.27 12.61
N ASP A 224 -0.21 -16.73 11.42
CA ASP A 224 0.65 -17.58 10.59
C ASP A 224 1.86 -16.82 9.99
N LEU A 225 1.97 -15.50 10.17
CA LEU A 225 3.11 -14.69 9.74
C LEU A 225 4.33 -14.93 10.64
N LYS A 226 5.18 -15.89 10.25
CA LYS A 226 6.44 -16.17 10.96
C LYS A 226 7.44 -15.00 10.84
N PRO A 227 8.19 -14.65 11.91
CA PRO A 227 9.25 -13.61 11.87
C PRO A 227 10.31 -13.85 10.79
N GLU A 228 10.58 -15.09 10.43
CA GLU A 228 11.54 -15.49 9.38
C GLU A 228 11.13 -15.04 7.97
N THR A 229 9.86 -14.67 7.77
CA THR A 229 9.36 -14.09 6.51
C THR A 229 9.62 -12.59 6.40
N LEU A 230 10.11 -11.95 7.47
CA LEU A 230 10.56 -10.57 7.47
C LEU A 230 11.97 -10.49 6.89
N LEU A 231 12.11 -9.73 5.82
CA LEU A 231 13.40 -9.49 5.17
C LEU A 231 14.46 -9.02 6.19
N PRO A 232 15.69 -9.58 6.16
CA PRO A 232 16.76 -9.09 7.03
C PRO A 232 17.03 -7.61 6.72
N PRO A 233 17.40 -6.81 7.75
CA PRO A 233 17.62 -5.37 7.60
C PRO A 233 18.65 -5.09 6.50
N PRO A 234 18.56 -3.94 5.81
CA PRO A 234 19.53 -3.58 4.79
C PRO A 234 20.94 -3.60 5.38
N LYS A 235 21.89 -4.25 4.69
CA LYS A 235 23.32 -4.07 4.98
C LYS A 235 23.62 -2.58 4.82
N LYS A 236 24.12 -1.93 5.87
CA LYS A 236 24.59 -0.54 5.80
C LYS A 236 25.57 -0.43 4.63
N GLN A 237 25.22 0.31 3.59
CA GLN A 237 26.22 0.74 2.60
C GLN A 237 27.22 1.59 3.36
N LYS A 238 28.47 1.16 3.41
CA LYS A 238 29.56 2.05 3.80
C LYS A 238 29.54 3.18 2.78
N LEU A 239 29.21 4.38 3.23
CA LEU A 239 29.56 5.60 2.52
C LEU A 239 31.09 5.65 2.53
N GLU A 240 31.70 5.11 1.48
CA GLU A 240 33.10 5.39 1.18
C GLU A 240 33.11 6.84 0.67
N HIS A 241 33.46 7.76 1.57
CA HIS A 241 33.84 9.10 1.20
C HIS A 241 35.14 9.00 0.38
N ALA A 242 35.05 9.40 -0.88
CA ALA A 242 36.17 9.84 -1.70
C ALA A 242 35.79 11.19 -2.31
#